data_AF-A0A7J5TKU8-F1
#
_entry.id   AF-A0A7J5TKU8-F1
#
_cell.length_a   1.000
_cell.length_b   1.000
_cell.length_c   1.000
_cell.angle_alpha   90.00
_cell.angle_beta   90.00
_cell.angle_gamma   90.00
#
_symmetry.space_group_name_H-M   'P 1'
#
loop_
_entity.id
_entity.type
_entity.pdbx_description
1 polymer ?
#
loop_
_entity_poly.entity_id
_entity_poly.type
_entity_poly.pdbx_seq_one_letter_code
_entity_poly.pdbx_strand_id
1 'polypeptide(L)'
;MNAEYHELIRRADRLRDLLAKYADGTLDFEPTCPIALLGRQLDVMDEYAFILRRRANIEHIDLGEQPVTGILRDIKPNKENQ
;
A
#
# COMPACT_ATOMS: atom_id res chain seq x y z
N MET A 1 -8.83 4.42 -11.97
CA MET A 1 -8.01 5.09 -10.93
C MET A 1 -8.60 4.96 -9.54
N ASN A 2 -9.72 5.62 -9.19
CA ASN A 2 -10.26 5.60 -7.82
C ASN A 2 -10.60 4.15 -7.36
N ALA A 3 -11.43 3.42 -8.10
CA ALA A 3 -11.78 2.02 -7.77
C ALA A 3 -10.54 1.10 -7.68
N GLU A 4 -9.63 1.23 -8.64
CA GLU A 4 -8.38 0.48 -8.71
C GLU A 4 -7.47 0.72 -7.50
N TYR A 5 -7.26 2.00 -7.13
CA TYR A 5 -6.48 2.38 -5.96
C TYR A 5 -7.08 1.79 -4.67
N HIS A 6 -8.40 1.93 -4.47
CA HIS A 6 -9.05 1.39 -3.27
C HIS A 6 -9.10 -0.13 -3.23
N GLU A 7 -9.20 -0.81 -4.37
CA GLU A 7 -9.08 -2.27 -4.40
C GLU A 7 -7.66 -2.71 -4.05
N LEU A 8 -6.65 -2.05 -4.62
CA LEU A 8 -5.24 -2.33 -4.36
C LEU A 8 -4.90 -2.16 -2.88
N ILE A 9 -5.29 -1.04 -2.27
CA ILE A 9 -5.08 -0.78 -0.83
C ILE A 9 -5.76 -1.85 0.03
N ARG A 10 -7.03 -2.18 -0.24
CA ARG A 10 -7.74 -3.25 0.51
C ARG A 10 -7.08 -4.63 0.38
N ARG A 11 -6.42 -4.90 -0.75
CA ARG A 11 -5.67 -6.15 -0.93
C ARG A 11 -4.32 -6.09 -0.22
N ALA A 12 -3.64 -4.94 -0.25
CA ALA A 12 -2.37 -4.72 0.44
C ALA A 12 -2.55 -4.84 1.96
N ASP A 13 -3.61 -4.25 2.52
CA ASP A 13 -3.89 -4.32 3.95
C ASP A 13 -4.13 -5.75 4.42
N ARG A 14 -4.93 -6.53 3.68
CA ARG A 14 -5.14 -7.95 4.00
C ARG A 14 -3.85 -8.77 3.94
N LEU A 15 -2.98 -8.48 2.97
CA LEU A 15 -1.68 -9.15 2.84
C LEU A 15 -0.74 -8.74 3.98
N ARG A 16 -0.74 -7.46 4.35
CA ARG A 16 0.02 -6.93 5.49
C ARG A 16 -0.42 -7.57 6.80
N ASP A 17 -1.73 -7.73 7.02
CA ASP A 17 -2.29 -8.41 8.18
C ASP A 17 -1.87 -9.89 8.23
N LEU A 18 -1.89 -10.59 7.09
CA LEU A 18 -1.41 -11.97 7.00
C LEU A 18 0.08 -12.06 7.36
N LEU A 19 0.91 -11.18 6.82
CA LEU A 19 2.36 -11.15 7.10
C LEU A 19 2.64 -10.79 8.56
N ALA A 20 1.86 -9.88 9.16
CA ALA A 20 1.96 -9.55 10.58
C ALA A 20 1.64 -10.76 11.46
N LYS A 21 0.53 -11.45 11.18
CA LYS A 21 0.14 -12.69 11.87
C LYS A 21 1.14 -13.84 11.68
N TYR A 22 1.80 -13.89 10.54
CA TYR A 22 2.87 -14.87 10.33
C TYR A 22 4.08 -14.52 11.21
N ALA A 23 4.48 -13.25 11.23
CA ALA A 23 5.63 -12.78 11.99
C ALA A 23 5.45 -12.86 13.51
N ASP A 24 4.22 -12.70 14.02
CA ASP A 24 3.89 -12.84 15.44
C ASP A 24 3.58 -14.29 15.87
N GLY A 25 3.55 -15.24 14.92
CA GLY A 25 3.25 -16.65 15.18
C GLY A 25 1.78 -16.93 15.51
N THR A 26 0.86 -16.02 15.21
CA THR A 26 -0.59 -16.15 15.46
C THR A 26 -1.40 -16.59 14.25
N LEU A 27 -0.77 -16.73 13.07
CA LEU A 27 -1.43 -17.21 11.87
C LEU A 27 -1.93 -18.64 12.08
N ASP A 28 -3.21 -18.87 11.81
CA ASP A 28 -3.95 -20.11 12.06
C ASP A 28 -3.77 -21.16 10.95
N PHE A 29 -2.96 -20.86 9.94
CA PHE A 29 -2.64 -21.78 8.85
C PHE A 29 -1.20 -21.56 8.34
N GLU A 30 -0.66 -22.59 7.69
CA GLU A 30 0.62 -22.50 6.98
C GLU A 30 0.38 -21.99 5.53
N PRO A 31 0.98 -20.87 5.12
CA PRO A 31 0.88 -20.40 3.75
C PRO A 31 1.52 -21.38 2.78
N THR A 32 0.79 -21.76 1.73
CA THR A 32 1.36 -22.55 0.63
C THR A 32 2.32 -21.74 -0.24
N CYS A 33 2.20 -20.42 -0.20
CA CYS A 33 3.08 -19.47 -0.90
C CYS A 33 4.26 -19.10 0.01
N PRO A 34 5.51 -19.06 -0.51
CA PRO A 34 6.65 -18.59 0.26
C PRO A 34 6.44 -17.17 0.81
N ILE A 35 6.68 -17.00 2.11
CA ILE A 35 6.51 -15.70 2.81
C ILE A 35 7.32 -14.59 2.15
N ALA A 36 8.54 -14.88 1.67
CA ALA A 36 9.36 -13.90 0.97
C ALA A 36 8.71 -13.40 -0.33
N LEU A 37 7.95 -14.25 -1.04
CA LEU A 37 7.22 -13.85 -2.25
C LEU A 37 5.99 -13.01 -1.89
N LEU A 38 5.28 -13.35 -0.82
CA LEU A 38 4.18 -12.54 -0.28
C LEU A 38 4.67 -11.17 0.20
N GLY A 39 5.84 -11.09 0.84
CA GLY A 39 6.49 -9.82 1.19
C GLY A 39 6.79 -8.97 -0.03
N ARG A 40 7.47 -9.54 -1.04
CA ARG A 40 7.73 -8.84 -2.32
C ARG A 40 6.44 -8.38 -3.00
N GLN A 41 5.38 -9.19 -2.94
CA GLN A 41 4.08 -8.81 -3.49
C GLN A 41 3.54 -7.56 -2.79
N LEU A 42 3.62 -7.49 -1.45
CA LEU A 42 3.19 -6.31 -0.70
C LEU A 42 4.01 -5.06 -1.10
N ASP A 43 5.33 -5.20 -1.21
CA ASP A 43 6.21 -4.08 -1.62
C ASP A 43 5.80 -3.51 -2.98
N VAL A 44 5.58 -4.37 -3.98
CA VAL A 44 5.14 -3.95 -5.32
C VAL A 44 3.74 -3.32 -5.28
N MET A 45 2.85 -3.81 -4.42
CA MET A 45 1.51 -3.23 -4.26
C MET A 45 1.57 -1.83 -3.65
N ASP A 46 2.45 -1.60 -2.68
CA ASP A 46 2.67 -0.28 -2.07
C ASP A 46 3.29 0.70 -3.08
N GLU A 47 4.28 0.25 -3.87
CA GLU A 47 4.85 1.04 -4.97
C GLU A 47 3.78 1.40 -6.02
N TYR A 48 2.93 0.44 -6.39
CA TYR A 48 1.87 0.70 -7.35
C TYR A 48 0.82 1.67 -6.80
N ALA A 49 0.45 1.55 -5.52
CA ALA A 49 -0.44 2.50 -4.85
C ALA A 49 0.15 3.93 -4.86
N PHE A 50 1.46 4.06 -4.63
CA PHE A 50 2.16 5.34 -4.75
C PHE A 50 2.05 5.94 -6.15
N ILE A 51 2.27 5.13 -7.20
CA ILE A 51 2.12 5.57 -8.60
C ILE A 51 0.69 6.04 -8.87
N LEU A 52 -0.32 5.28 -8.43
CA LEU A 52 -1.73 5.65 -8.60
C LEU A 52 -2.07 6.97 -7.88
N ARG A 53 -1.53 7.19 -6.67
CA ARG A 53 -1.71 8.45 -5.93
C ARG A 53 -1.07 9.64 -6.66
N ARG A 54 0.13 9.45 -7.22
CA ARG A 54 0.83 10.47 -8.01
C ARG A 54 0.05 10.82 -9.28
N ARG A 55 -0.45 9.80 -9.98
CA ARG A 55 -1.30 9.99 -11.17
C ARG A 55 -2.59 10.72 -10.83
N ALA A 56 -3.28 10.33 -9.75
CA ALA A 56 -4.50 11.00 -9.31
C ALA A 56 -4.27 12.50 -9.03
N ASN A 57 -3.13 12.85 -8.44
CA ASN A 57 -2.76 14.26 -8.24
C ASN A 57 -2.57 15.03 -9.56
N ILE A 58 -1.92 14.42 -10.55
CA ILE A 58 -1.70 15.01 -11.89
C ILE A 58 -3.01 15.12 -12.67
N GLU A 59 -3.87 14.11 -12.56
CA GLU A 59 -5.15 14.00 -13.25
C GLU A 59 -6.28 14.74 -12.51
N HIS A 60 -5.98 15.40 -11.38
CA HIS A 60 -6.94 16.09 -10.51
C HIS A 60 -8.11 15.20 -10.05
N ILE A 61 -7.84 13.92 -9.79
CA ILE A 61 -8.80 12.94 -9.29
C ILE A 61 -8.70 12.88 -7.76
N ASP A 62 -9.83 13.06 -7.08
CA ASP A 62 -9.93 12.83 -5.64
C ASP A 62 -10.00 11.32 -5.31
N LEU A 63 -9.16 10.89 -4.37
CA LEU A 63 -9.09 9.52 -3.86
C LEU A 63 -9.68 9.39 -2.44
N GLY A 64 -10.26 10.46 -1.88
CA GLY A 64 -10.80 10.49 -0.52
C GLY A 64 -9.73 10.47 0.58
N GLU A 65 -10.17 10.65 1.84
CA GLU A 65 -9.29 10.62 3.01
C GLU A 65 -8.65 9.24 3.22
N GLN A 66 -7.33 9.24 3.42
CA GLN A 66 -6.55 8.04 3.68
C GLN A 66 -6.33 7.87 5.20
N PRO A 67 -6.48 6.67 5.78
CA PRO A 67 -5.80 6.37 7.03
C PRO A 67 -4.29 6.39 6.74
N VAL A 68 -3.56 7.28 7.40
CA VAL A 68 -2.10 7.38 7.27
C VAL A 68 -1.43 6.11 7.80
N THR A 69 -1.23 5.11 6.95
CA THR A 69 -0.38 3.95 7.28
C THR A 69 1.10 4.33 7.08
N GLY A 70 1.67 4.90 8.15
CA GLY A 70 3.01 4.60 8.65
C GLY A 70 4.28 4.96 7.87
N ILE A 71 4.33 4.96 6.53
CA ILE A 71 5.62 4.98 5.82
C ILE A 71 5.85 6.23 4.95
N LEU A 72 4.81 7.01 4.60
CA LEU A 72 5.00 8.28 3.90
C LEU A 72 4.96 9.50 4.84
N ARG A 73 6.00 9.70 5.68
CA ARG A 73 6.26 11.01 6.29
C ARG A 73 7.32 11.86 5.59
N ASP A 74 8.11 11.31 4.67
CA ASP A 74 9.34 12.00 4.24
C ASP A 74 9.36 12.59 2.83
N ILE A 75 8.20 12.80 2.20
CA ILE A 75 8.14 13.68 1.02
C ILE A 75 7.18 14.83 1.31
N LYS A 76 7.62 15.76 2.15
CA LYS A 76 7.07 17.12 2.10
C LYS A 76 7.28 17.64 0.67
N PRO A 77 6.25 18.19 0.00
CA PRO A 77 6.47 18.88 -1.25
C PRO A 77 7.40 20.06 -0.96
N ASN A 78 8.57 20.08 -1.65
CA ASN A 78 9.39 21.28 -1.68
C ASN A 78 8.53 22.40 -2.25
N LYS A 79 8.29 23.45 -1.45
CA LYS A 79 7.66 24.68 -1.93
C LYS A 79 8.71 25.47 -2.70
N GLU A 80 9.08 24.98 -3.87
CA GLU A 80 9.81 25.74 -4.87
C GLU A 80 9.15 25.44 -6.21
N ASN A 81 8.18 26.27 -6.55
CA ASN A 81 8.18 27.08 -7.76
C ASN A 81 6.92 27.94 -7.74
N GLN A 82 7.15 29.19 -7.32
CA GLN A 82 6.29 30.34 -7.62
C GLN A 82 6.36 30.66 -9.11
#